data_AF-A0A5B7CP97-F1
#
_entry.id   AF-A0A5B7CP97-F1
#
_cell.length_a   1.000
_cell.length_b   1.000
_cell.length_c   1.000
_cell.angle_alpha   90.00
_cell.angle_beta   90.00
_cell.angle_gamma   90.00
#
_symmetry.space_group_name_H-M   'P 1'
#
loop_
_entity.id
_entity.type
_entity.pdbx_description
1 polymer ?
#
loop_
_entity_poly.entity_id
_entity_poly.type
_entity_poly.pdbx_seq_one_letter_code
_entity_poly.pdbx_strand_id
1 'polypeptide(L)'
;MLENNTLWGLIYWRYVQDKGREILNGMHIPFYLRLTVGAFVRQIKKVVWMQGMGRHSPHEIEYLCKQDLAAVSTHLGDKDFLMGDKPTEVDCAIFGFLCQIMYASASSPYLKMLETDFPNLRSYCLRVKDKFWPDWNACLEPPQPVS
;
A
#
# COMPACT_ATOMS: atom_id res chain seq x y z
N MET A 1 4.62 2.31 13.95
CA MET A 1 3.38 1.51 14.10
C MET A 1 2.89 1.00 12.75
N LEU A 2 2.44 1.86 11.82
CA LEU A 2 2.06 1.46 10.45
C LEU A 2 3.15 0.72 9.67
N GLU A 3 4.41 1.15 9.81
CA GLU A 3 5.53 0.61 9.04
C GLU A 3 5.80 -0.88 9.26
N ASN A 4 5.39 -1.44 10.41
CA ASN A 4 5.65 -2.84 10.69
C ASN A 4 4.41 -3.68 10.36
N ASN A 5 3.28 -3.47 11.04
CA ASN A 5 2.15 -4.39 10.88
C ASN A 5 1.42 -4.19 9.55
N THR A 6 1.12 -2.94 9.16
CA THR A 6 0.39 -2.67 7.91
C THR A 6 1.22 -2.92 6.66
N LEU A 7 2.53 -2.62 6.68
CA LEU A 7 3.42 -2.98 5.57
C LEU A 7 3.48 -4.51 5.39
N TRP A 8 3.74 -5.25 6.47
CA TRP A 8 3.82 -6.72 6.39
C TRP A 8 2.47 -7.35 6.08
N GLY A 9 1.35 -6.76 6.52
CA GLY A 9 0.00 -7.16 6.16
C GLY A 9 -0.29 -6.96 4.67
N LEU A 10 0.10 -5.82 4.10
CA LEU A 10 -0.04 -5.56 2.67
C LEU A 10 0.84 -6.49 1.82
N ILE A 11 2.09 -6.73 2.25
CA ILE A 11 3.00 -7.71 1.62
C ILE A 11 2.40 -9.12 1.70
N TYR A 12 1.83 -9.50 2.85
CA TYR A 12 1.16 -10.78 3.02
C TYR A 12 -0.01 -10.93 2.06
N TRP A 13 -0.90 -9.94 2.00
CA TRP A 13 -2.02 -9.96 1.06
C TRP A 13 -1.53 -10.09 -0.39
N ARG A 14 -0.60 -9.22 -0.80
CA ARG A 14 -0.11 -9.11 -2.18
C ARG A 14 0.61 -10.36 -2.68
N TYR A 15 1.44 -10.98 -1.85
CA TYR A 15 2.26 -12.11 -2.30
C TYR A 15 1.78 -13.46 -1.80
N VAL A 16 1.07 -13.53 -0.67
CA VAL A 16 0.61 -14.81 -0.09
C VAL A 16 -0.85 -15.08 -0.45
N GLN A 17 -1.75 -14.09 -0.35
CA GLN A 17 -3.17 -14.27 -0.70
C GLN A 17 -3.43 -14.12 -2.20
N ASP A 18 -3.05 -12.98 -2.78
CA ASP A 18 -3.21 -12.68 -4.21
C ASP A 18 -2.20 -13.46 -5.08
N LYS A 19 -1.11 -13.97 -4.48
CA LYS A 19 -0.01 -14.67 -5.16
C LYS A 19 0.65 -13.82 -6.24
N GLY A 20 0.63 -12.49 -6.08
CA GLY A 20 1.21 -11.50 -6.98
C GLY A 20 0.45 -11.32 -8.29
N ARG A 21 -0.80 -11.80 -8.42
CA ARG A 21 -1.57 -11.71 -9.66
C ARG A 21 -1.79 -10.28 -10.11
N GLU A 22 -2.13 -9.37 -9.20
CA GLU A 22 -2.30 -7.95 -9.57
C GLU A 22 -1.02 -7.36 -10.14
N ILE A 23 0.12 -7.67 -9.52
CA ILE A 23 1.43 -7.23 -10.03
C ILE A 23 1.73 -7.85 -11.40
N LEU A 24 1.51 -9.16 -11.55
CA LEU A 24 1.79 -9.88 -12.80
C LEU A 24 0.89 -9.43 -13.96
N ASN A 25 -0.33 -8.99 -13.65
CA ASN A 25 -1.29 -8.48 -14.62
C ASN A 25 -1.00 -7.00 -14.96
N GLY A 26 -0.54 -6.22 -13.99
CA GLY A 26 -0.20 -4.80 -14.17
C GLY A 26 1.17 -4.57 -14.81
N MET A 27 2.09 -5.56 -14.76
CA MET A 27 3.41 -5.47 -15.40
C MET A 27 3.51 -6.39 -16.62
N HIS A 28 4.08 -5.87 -17.72
CA HIS A 28 4.43 -6.66 -18.91
C HIS A 28 5.64 -7.58 -18.66
N ILE A 29 5.46 -8.59 -17.82
CA ILE A 29 6.52 -9.51 -17.43
C ILE A 29 6.63 -10.65 -18.46
N PRO A 30 7.83 -10.87 -19.05
CA PRO A 30 8.08 -11.98 -19.95
C PRO A 30 7.74 -13.34 -19.33
N PHE A 31 7.23 -14.28 -20.15
CA PHE A 31 6.68 -15.54 -19.64
C PHE A 31 7.67 -16.36 -18.80
N TYR A 32 8.96 -16.30 -19.12
CA TYR A 32 10.00 -17.06 -18.40
C TYR A 32 10.18 -16.57 -16.95
N LEU A 33 10.01 -15.27 -16.68
CA LEU A 33 10.03 -14.74 -15.31
C LEU A 33 8.75 -15.09 -14.54
N ARG A 34 7.63 -15.36 -15.23
CA ARG A 34 6.41 -15.83 -14.56
C ARG A 34 6.62 -17.21 -13.92
N LEU A 35 7.52 -18.03 -14.45
CA LEU A 35 7.87 -19.34 -13.87
C LEU A 35 8.57 -19.22 -12.51
N THR A 36 9.27 -18.11 -12.25
CA THR A 36 9.99 -17.89 -10.98
C THR A 36 9.11 -17.34 -9.85
N VAL A 37 7.88 -16.89 -10.16
CA VAL A 37 6.97 -16.26 -9.19
C VAL A 37 6.66 -17.17 -8.01
N GLY A 38 6.43 -18.47 -8.26
CA GLY A 38 6.15 -19.42 -7.18
C GLY A 38 7.29 -19.53 -6.18
N ALA A 39 8.55 -19.49 -6.64
CA ALA A 39 9.72 -19.49 -5.77
C ALA A 39 9.82 -18.18 -4.97
N PHE A 40 9.58 -17.04 -5.64
CA PHE A 40 9.54 -15.73 -5.02
C PHE A 40 8.49 -15.63 -3.91
N VAL A 41 7.25 -16.05 -4.18
CA VAL A 41 6.15 -16.08 -3.20
C VAL A 41 6.50 -16.96 -2.00
N ARG A 42 7.12 -18.13 -2.21
CA ARG A 42 7.60 -18.98 -1.10
C ARG A 42 8.64 -18.27 -0.23
N GLN A 43 9.56 -17.53 -0.85
CA GLN A 43 10.57 -16.77 -0.13
C GLN A 43 9.93 -15.64 0.69
N ILE A 44 9.04 -14.86 0.08
CA ILE A 44 8.30 -13.80 0.79
C ILE A 44 7.49 -14.36 1.95
N LYS A 45 6.80 -15.50 1.76
CA LYS A 45 6.06 -16.15 2.85
C LYS A 45 6.97 -16.48 4.06
N LYS A 46 8.20 -16.94 3.83
CA LYS A 46 9.18 -17.17 4.91
C LYS A 46 9.57 -15.86 5.59
N VAL A 47 9.84 -14.80 4.83
CA VAL A 47 10.20 -13.49 5.38
C VAL A 47 9.07 -12.92 6.24
N VAL A 48 7.83 -12.95 5.75
CA VAL A 48 6.65 -12.50 6.47
C VAL A 48 6.43 -13.32 7.75
N TRP A 49 6.71 -14.63 7.73
CA TRP A 49 6.70 -15.47 8.93
C TRP A 49 7.78 -15.09 9.95
N MET A 50 9.02 -14.84 9.50
CA MET A 50 10.13 -14.42 10.37
C MET A 50 9.84 -13.08 11.07
N GLN A 51 9.20 -12.16 10.35
CA GLN A 51 8.76 -10.85 10.86
C GLN A 51 7.56 -10.94 11.81
N GLY A 52 7.04 -12.14 12.06
CA GLY A 52 5.94 -12.40 12.99
C GLY A 52 4.56 -12.27 12.36
N MET A 53 4.38 -11.42 11.34
CA MET A 53 3.07 -11.23 10.72
C MET A 53 2.50 -12.51 10.11
N GLY A 54 3.34 -13.35 9.53
CA GLY A 54 2.91 -14.63 8.95
C GLY A 54 2.41 -15.65 9.98
N ARG A 55 2.62 -15.42 11.28
CA ARG A 55 2.12 -16.28 12.37
C ARG A 55 0.65 -16.08 12.67
N HIS A 56 0.07 -14.98 12.21
CA HIS A 56 -1.33 -14.64 12.39
C HIS A 56 -2.18 -15.22 11.25
N SER A 57 -3.45 -15.49 11.55
CA SER A 57 -4.45 -15.83 10.54
C SER A 57 -4.73 -14.63 9.62
N PRO A 58 -5.22 -14.87 8.38
CA PRO A 58 -5.63 -13.80 7.47
C PRO A 58 -6.54 -12.74 8.09
N HIS A 59 -7.53 -13.18 8.88
CA HIS A 59 -8.47 -12.28 9.55
C HIS A 59 -7.82 -11.45 10.66
N GLU A 60 -6.91 -12.04 11.43
CA GLU A 60 -6.13 -11.28 12.43
C GLU A 60 -5.21 -10.25 11.78
N ILE A 61 -4.56 -10.59 10.65
CA ILE A 61 -3.73 -9.65 9.90
C ILE A 61 -4.58 -8.48 9.40
N GLU A 62 -5.75 -8.75 8.83
CA GLU A 62 -6.69 -7.73 8.38
C GLU A 62 -7.16 -6.84 9.54
N TYR A 63 -7.48 -7.44 10.69
CA TYR A 63 -7.85 -6.71 11.90
C TYR A 63 -6.72 -5.79 12.40
N LEU A 64 -5.47 -6.29 12.45
CA LEU A 64 -4.31 -5.49 12.86
C LEU A 64 -4.06 -4.31 11.91
N CYS A 65 -4.18 -4.53 10.60
CA CYS A 65 -4.08 -3.44 9.61
C CYS A 65 -5.19 -2.41 9.80
N LYS A 66 -6.43 -2.86 10.07
CA LYS A 66 -7.56 -1.96 10.34
C LYS A 66 -7.33 -1.14 11.61
N GLN A 67 -6.74 -1.71 12.66
CA GLN A 67 -6.40 -0.97 13.88
C GLN A 67 -5.33 0.10 13.63
N ASP A 68 -4.28 -0.22 12.85
CA ASP A 68 -3.26 0.75 12.48
C ASP A 68 -3.85 1.91 11.66
N LEU A 69 -4.68 1.60 10.65
CA LEU A 69 -5.38 2.62 9.85
C LEU A 69 -6.31 3.47 10.73
N ALA A 70 -7.03 2.87 11.68
CA ALA A 70 -7.86 3.60 12.63
C ALA A 70 -7.03 4.56 13.48
N ALA A 71 -5.90 4.11 14.03
CA ALA A 71 -5.01 4.95 14.83
C ALA A 71 -4.52 6.18 14.04
N VAL A 72 -4.18 5.99 12.77
CA VAL A 72 -3.69 7.08 11.91
C VAL A 72 -4.82 7.99 11.46
N SER A 73 -5.99 7.43 11.16
CA SER A 73 -7.21 8.19 10.89
C SER A 73 -7.57 9.09 12.07
N THR A 74 -7.55 8.55 13.30
CA THR A 74 -7.77 9.32 14.53
C THR A 74 -6.69 10.36 14.74
N HIS A 75 -5.41 10.00 14.54
CA HIS A 75 -4.31 10.93 14.73
C HIS A 75 -4.34 12.08 13.71
N LEU A 76 -4.73 11.81 12.46
CA LEU A 76 -4.91 12.83 11.44
C LEU A 76 -6.09 13.75 11.80
N GLY A 77 -7.24 13.18 12.15
CA GLY A 77 -8.47 13.93 12.39
C GLY A 77 -8.79 14.83 11.19
N ASP A 78 -8.95 16.13 11.47
CA ASP A 78 -9.22 17.18 10.47
C ASP A 78 -7.95 17.96 10.06
N LYS A 79 -6.76 17.52 10.48
CA LYS A 79 -5.51 18.23 10.18
C LYS A 79 -5.10 18.10 8.71
N ASP A 80 -4.36 19.10 8.24
CA ASP A 80 -3.77 19.08 6.91
C ASP A 80 -2.61 18.07 6.79
N PHE A 81 -1.83 17.91 7.85
CA PHE A 81 -0.74 16.94 7.95
C PHE A 81 -0.73 16.30 9.35
N LEU A 82 -0.06 15.15 9.49
CA LEU A 82 -0.06 14.42 10.76
C LEU A 82 0.59 15.23 11.88
N MET A 83 1.59 16.04 11.55
CA MET A 83 2.34 16.87 12.52
C MET A 83 1.92 18.34 12.57
N GLY A 84 0.80 18.73 11.94
CA GLY A 84 0.27 20.09 11.95
C GLY A 84 0.09 20.66 10.55
N ASP A 85 0.55 21.89 10.32
CA ASP A 85 0.26 22.65 9.08
C ASP A 85 1.29 22.42 7.96
N LYS A 86 2.46 21.88 8.30
CA LYS A 86 3.55 21.62 7.35
C LYS A 86 3.79 20.11 7.21
N PRO A 87 4.09 19.63 5.99
CA PRO A 87 4.43 18.23 5.78
C PRO A 87 5.74 17.89 6.50
N THR A 88 5.82 16.67 7.00
CA THR A 88 7.03 16.09 7.61
C THR A 88 7.38 14.76 6.94
N GLU A 89 8.52 14.19 7.29
CA GLU A 89 8.91 12.85 6.82
C GLU A 89 7.87 11.77 7.16
N VAL A 90 7.14 11.96 8.25
CA VAL A 90 6.03 11.08 8.63
C VAL A 90 4.93 11.12 7.56
N ASP A 91 4.57 12.31 7.07
CA ASP A 91 3.58 12.45 6.00
C ASP A 91 4.06 11.77 4.71
N CYS A 92 5.35 11.85 4.38
CA CYS A 92 5.92 11.14 3.23
C CYS A 92 5.79 9.63 3.35
N ALA A 93 6.12 9.05 4.52
CA ALA A 93 6.00 7.62 4.76
C ALA A 93 4.53 7.17 4.62
N ILE A 94 3.62 7.88 5.27
CA ILE A 94 2.19 7.56 5.33
C ILE A 94 1.55 7.69 3.95
N PHE A 95 1.87 8.76 3.22
CA PHE A 95 1.46 8.93 1.83
C PHE A 95 1.93 7.77 0.95
N GLY A 96 3.18 7.33 1.10
CA GLY A 96 3.71 6.16 0.40
C GLY A 96 2.90 4.89 0.67
N PHE A 97 2.56 4.62 1.94
CA PHE A 97 1.72 3.48 2.30
C PHE A 97 0.31 3.57 1.73
N LEU A 98 -0.33 4.72 1.85
CA LEU A 98 -1.68 4.93 1.31
C LEU A 98 -1.68 4.79 -0.22
N CYS A 99 -0.66 5.27 -0.92
CA CYS A 99 -0.52 5.06 -2.36
C CYS A 99 -0.39 3.57 -2.72
N GLN A 100 0.32 2.77 -1.92
CA GLN A 100 0.41 1.32 -2.13
C GLN A 100 -0.95 0.62 -2.02
N ILE A 101 -1.80 1.06 -1.09
CA ILE A 101 -3.16 0.54 -0.95
C ILE A 101 -4.04 1.02 -2.11
N MET A 102 -4.00 2.32 -2.42
CA MET A 102 -4.87 2.96 -3.41
C MET A 102 -4.61 2.51 -4.85
N TYR A 103 -3.33 2.35 -5.24
CA TYR A 103 -2.96 2.20 -6.65
C TYR A 103 -2.30 0.86 -6.99
N ALA A 104 -1.68 0.19 -6.01
CA ALA A 104 -0.93 -1.05 -6.24
C ALA A 104 -1.61 -2.31 -5.66
N SER A 105 -2.79 -2.17 -5.05
CA SER A 105 -3.52 -3.27 -4.41
C SER A 105 -5.03 -3.02 -4.47
N ALA A 106 -5.53 -2.81 -5.69
CA ALA A 106 -6.88 -2.31 -5.93
C ALA A 106 -7.99 -3.31 -5.56
N SER A 107 -7.72 -4.62 -5.56
CA SER A 107 -8.67 -5.63 -5.05
C SER A 107 -8.50 -5.95 -3.57
N SER A 108 -7.65 -5.22 -2.83
CA SER A 108 -7.41 -5.51 -1.43
C SER A 108 -8.57 -5.07 -0.52
N PRO A 109 -8.82 -5.79 0.60
CA PRO A 109 -9.78 -5.33 1.60
C PRO A 109 -9.39 -3.98 2.19
N TYR A 110 -8.10 -3.62 2.16
CA TYR A 110 -7.58 -2.36 2.67
C TYR A 110 -8.04 -1.16 1.85
N LEU A 111 -8.17 -1.29 0.51
CA LEU A 111 -8.74 -0.21 -0.30
C LEU A 111 -10.19 0.05 0.12
N LYS A 112 -10.98 -1.02 0.27
CA LYS A 112 -12.36 -0.92 0.75
C LYS A 112 -12.43 -0.23 2.12
N MET A 113 -11.52 -0.53 3.04
CA MET A 113 -11.44 0.17 4.33
C MET A 113 -11.16 1.66 4.18
N LEU A 114 -10.29 2.08 3.26
CA LEU A 114 -10.06 3.51 2.99
C LEU A 114 -11.29 4.20 2.39
N GLU A 115 -12.11 3.47 1.64
CA GLU A 115 -13.34 4.00 1.03
C GLU A 115 -14.50 4.07 2.01
N THR A 116 -14.67 3.07 2.89
CA THR A 116 -15.82 2.97 3.80
C THR A 116 -15.51 3.44 5.21
N ASP A 117 -14.42 2.96 5.80
CA ASP A 117 -14.15 3.10 7.24
C ASP A 117 -13.28 4.33 7.53
N PHE A 118 -12.37 4.68 6.62
CA PHE A 118 -11.38 5.75 6.80
C PHE A 118 -11.34 6.75 5.62
N PRO A 119 -12.47 7.37 5.25
CA PRO A 119 -12.54 8.29 4.12
C PRO A 119 -11.66 9.54 4.28
N ASN A 120 -11.32 9.91 5.52
CA ASN A 120 -10.38 11.01 5.81
C ASN A 120 -8.95 10.66 5.35
N LEU A 121 -8.50 9.41 5.52
CA LEU A 121 -7.20 8.95 5.03
C LEU A 121 -7.15 8.93 3.51
N ARG A 122 -8.21 8.46 2.86
CA ARG A 122 -8.34 8.51 1.40
C ARG A 122 -8.24 9.95 0.89
N SER A 123 -9.00 10.86 1.52
CA SER A 123 -9.01 12.28 1.17
C SER A 123 -7.64 12.91 1.38
N TYR A 124 -6.98 12.61 2.50
CA TYR A 124 -5.61 13.04 2.78
C TYR A 124 -4.61 12.57 1.71
N CYS A 125 -4.66 11.29 1.32
CA CYS A 125 -3.80 10.76 0.26
C CYS A 125 -3.97 11.55 -1.05
N LEU A 126 -5.21 11.80 -1.48
CA LEU A 126 -5.46 12.60 -2.68
C LEU A 126 -4.96 14.04 -2.54
N ARG A 127 -5.20 14.68 -1.40
CA ARG A 127 -4.76 16.06 -1.13
C ARG A 127 -3.24 16.20 -1.17
N VAL A 128 -2.51 15.24 -0.59
CA VAL A 128 -1.04 15.20 -0.64
C VAL A 128 -0.55 14.96 -2.06
N LYS A 129 -1.17 14.02 -2.79
CA LYS A 129 -0.85 13.77 -4.21
C LYS A 129 -0.99 15.03 -5.04
N ASP A 130 -2.15 15.69 -4.96
CA ASP A 130 -2.45 16.86 -5.79
C ASP A 130 -1.58 18.07 -5.43
N LYS A 131 -1.18 18.20 -4.16
CA LYS A 131 -0.30 19.28 -3.70
C LYS A 131 1.14 19.16 -4.20
N PHE A 132 1.71 17.95 -4.18
CA PHE A 132 3.14 17.74 -4.45
C PHE A 132 3.44 17.15 -5.83
N TRP A 133 2.45 16.50 -6.47
CA TRP A 133 2.57 15.94 -7.81
C TRP A 133 1.40 16.40 -8.70
N PRO A 134 1.31 17.70 -9.03
CA PRO A 134 0.30 18.19 -9.97
C PRO A 134 0.44 17.56 -11.37
N ASP A 135 1.63 17.07 -11.70
CA ASP A 135 2.01 16.37 -12.93
C ASP A 135 1.88 14.84 -12.81
N TRP A 136 1.25 14.31 -11.75
CA TRP A 136 1.15 12.86 -11.49
C TRP A 136 0.77 12.04 -12.73
N ASN A 137 -0.25 12.47 -13.48
CA ASN A 137 -0.71 11.74 -14.66
C ASN A 137 0.31 11.77 -15.80
N ALA A 138 1.00 12.89 -16.00
CA ALA A 138 2.06 13.00 -17.01
C ALA A 138 3.22 12.05 -16.69
N CYS A 139 3.53 11.85 -15.40
CA CYS A 139 4.55 10.89 -14.95
C CYS A 139 4.16 9.42 -15.18
N LEU A 140 2.90 9.11 -15.48
CA LEU A 140 2.44 7.75 -15.81
C LEU A 140 2.53 7.46 -17.30
N GLU A 141 2.65 8.50 -18.14
CA GLU A 141 2.75 8.31 -19.59
C GLU A 141 4.13 7.76 -19.97
N PRO A 142 4.20 6.85 -20.96
CA PRO A 142 5.49 6.38 -21.45
C PRO A 142 6.31 7.56 -22.02
N PRO A 143 7.64 7.55 -21.85
CA PRO A 143 8.49 8.61 -22.37
C PRO A 143 8.30 8.74 -23.87
N GLN A 144 8.00 9.97 -24.33
CA GLN A 144 7.87 10.26 -25.75
C GLN A 144 9.22 10.00 -26.44
N PRO A 145 9.24 9.35 -27.61
CA PRO A 145 10.48 9.11 -28.34
C PRO A 145 11.16 10.45 -28.66
N VAL A 146 12.45 10.55 -28.33
CA VAL A 146 13.26 11.73 -28.66
C VAL A 146 13.45 11.76 -30.18
N SER A 147 12.96 12.83 -30.83
CA SER A 147 13.05 13.07 -32.28
C SER A 147 14.49 13.25 -32.76
#